data_AF-A0A397FFZ6-F1
#
_entry.id   AF-A0A397FFZ6-F1
#
_cell.length_a   1.000
_cell.length_b   1.000
_cell.length_c   1.000
_cell.angle_alpha   90.00
_cell.angle_beta   90.00
_cell.angle_gamma   90.00
#
_symmetry.space_group_name_H-M   'P 1'
#
loop_
_entity.id
_entity.type
_entity.pdbx_description
1 polymer ?
#
loop_
_entity_poly.entity_id
_entity_poly.type
_entity_poly.pdbx_seq_one_letter_code
_entity_poly.pdbx_strand_id
1 'polypeptide(L)'
;MCVSNAKKQKHDLMKHTIEGVTAARNLAPLAKEHSMPLVDRLKQLTKEYALINGHIGAFDSKLTDLERTLQAGPGPQSFNGLLDMSAFHVADDVLSKHEYIKQFDAAAGIEREDEDDEDVMVQESNSVRSMSCPITQMLMTEPMRK
;
A
#
# COMPACT_ATOMS: atom_id res chain seq x y z
N MET A 1 21.85 11.69 13.78
CA MET A 1 20.98 11.03 14.78
C MET A 1 19.49 11.38 14.59
N CYS A 2 19.12 12.59 14.15
CA CYS A 2 17.71 12.98 13.98
C CYS A 2 17.01 12.34 12.76
N VAL A 3 17.68 12.27 11.61
CA VAL A 3 17.11 11.67 10.36
C VAL A 3 16.80 10.18 10.54
N SER A 4 17.68 9.43 11.20
CA SER A 4 17.47 8.00 11.47
C SER A 4 16.25 7.73 12.35
N ASN A 5 15.97 8.60 13.32
CA ASN A 5 14.80 8.47 14.18
C ASN A 5 13.51 8.79 13.42
N ALA A 6 13.52 9.84 12.58
CA ALA A 6 12.40 10.16 11.70
C ALA A 6 12.08 9.02 10.72
N LYS A 7 13.11 8.36 10.16
CA LYS A 7 12.93 7.16 9.31
C LYS A 7 12.27 5.99 10.05
N LYS A 8 12.63 5.77 11.32
CA LYS A 8 11.98 4.74 12.16
C LYS A 8 10.51 5.08 12.42
N GLN A 9 10.22 6.31 12.85
CA GLN A 9 8.83 6.76 13.08
C GLN A 9 7.98 6.65 11.80
N LYS A 10 8.55 6.99 10.65
CA LYS A 10 7.90 6.78 9.35
C LYS A 10 7.53 5.32 9.12
N HIS A 11 8.47 4.40 9.37
CA HIS A 11 8.23 2.97 9.20
C HIS A 11 7.12 2.47 10.13
N ASP A 12 7.10 2.91 11.38
CA ASP A 12 6.05 2.55 12.34
C ASP A 12 4.68 3.09 11.91
N LEU A 13 4.61 4.33 11.43
CA LEU A 13 3.39 4.92 10.85
C LEU A 13 2.90 4.14 9.63
N MET A 14 3.82 3.74 8.74
CA MET A 14 3.49 2.94 7.56
C MET A 14 2.90 1.57 7.97
N LYS A 15 3.52 0.91 8.96
CA LYS A 15 3.02 -0.35 9.50
C LYS A 15 1.60 -0.21 10.03
N HIS A 16 1.34 0.79 10.88
CA HIS A 16 -0.01 1.00 11.43
C HIS A 16 -1.04 1.38 10.37
N THR A 17 -0.64 2.09 9.32
CA THR A 17 -1.50 2.40 8.17
C THR A 17 -1.92 1.11 7.46
N ILE A 18 -0.97 0.20 7.20
CA ILE A 18 -1.24 -1.10 6.56
C ILE A 18 -2.14 -1.97 7.45
N GLU A 19 -1.87 -2.03 8.75
CA GLU A 19 -2.69 -2.78 9.72
C GLU A 19 -4.12 -2.25 9.74
N GLY A 20 -4.30 -0.92 9.74
CA GLY A 20 -5.60 -0.27 9.73
C GLY A 20 -6.42 -0.54 8.47
N VAL A 21 -5.80 -0.39 7.29
CA VAL A 21 -6.43 -0.74 6.00
C VAL A 21 -6.83 -2.21 5.97
N THR A 22 -5.94 -3.09 6.42
CA THR A 22 -6.20 -4.52 6.46
C THR A 22 -7.37 -4.85 7.37
N ALA A 23 -7.46 -4.22 8.54
CA ALA A 23 -8.58 -4.39 9.46
C ALA A 23 -9.89 -3.90 8.85
N ALA A 24 -9.92 -2.70 8.25
CA ALA A 24 -11.12 -2.16 7.60
C ALA A 24 -11.60 -3.08 6.46
N ARG A 25 -10.68 -3.53 5.61
CA ARG A 25 -10.97 -4.48 4.53
C ARG A 25 -11.52 -5.81 5.05
N ASN A 26 -10.90 -6.39 6.08
CA ASN A 26 -11.33 -7.68 6.62
C ASN A 26 -12.70 -7.61 7.31
N LEU A 27 -13.11 -6.43 7.78
CA LEU A 27 -14.44 -6.19 8.36
C LEU A 27 -15.51 -5.90 7.31
N ALA A 28 -15.13 -5.57 6.06
CA ALA A 28 -16.05 -5.15 5.02
C ALA A 28 -17.14 -6.19 4.67
N PRO A 29 -16.84 -7.51 4.52
CA PRO A 29 -17.88 -8.51 4.26
C PRO A 29 -18.91 -8.58 5.40
N LEU A 30 -18.43 -8.62 6.64
CA LEU A 30 -19.28 -8.69 7.82
C LEU A 30 -20.14 -7.42 7.97
N ALA A 31 -19.57 -6.24 7.70
CA ALA A 31 -20.31 -4.99 7.71
C ALA A 31 -21.44 -4.99 6.66
N LYS A 32 -21.21 -5.54 5.47
CA LYS A 32 -22.22 -5.64 4.41
C LYS A 32 -23.40 -6.52 4.79
N GLU A 33 -23.15 -7.64 5.48
CA GLU A 33 -24.21 -8.55 5.95
C GLU A 33 -25.12 -7.88 7.00
N HIS A 34 -24.60 -6.92 7.76
CA HIS A 34 -25.30 -6.35 8.92
C HIS A 34 -25.80 -4.92 8.72
N SER A 35 -25.09 -4.06 7.98
CA SER A 35 -25.42 -2.63 7.88
C SER A 35 -24.62 -1.91 6.77
N MET A 36 -25.33 -1.45 5.73
CA MET A 36 -24.73 -0.60 4.69
C MET A 36 -24.09 0.70 5.24
N PRO A 37 -24.69 1.41 6.22
CA PRO A 37 -24.00 2.53 6.88
C PRO A 37 -22.65 2.19 7.51
N LEU A 38 -22.45 0.95 7.98
CA LEU A 38 -21.14 0.52 8.48
C LEU A 38 -20.13 0.33 7.34
N VAL A 39 -20.58 -0.19 6.20
CA VAL A 39 -19.76 -0.30 4.99
C VAL A 39 -19.26 1.07 4.55
N ASP A 40 -20.15 2.07 4.49
CA ASP A 40 -19.78 3.44 4.11
C ASP A 40 -18.76 4.04 5.07
N ARG A 41 -18.93 3.80 6.38
CA ARG A 41 -18.00 4.29 7.40
C ARG A 41 -16.63 3.62 7.32
N LEU A 42 -16.59 2.32 7.08
CA LEU A 42 -15.33 1.59 6.86
C LEU A 42 -14.65 2.01 5.55
N LYS A 43 -15.43 2.30 4.50
CA LYS A 43 -14.91 2.84 3.24
C LYS A 43 -14.29 4.22 3.45
N GLN A 44 -14.96 5.10 4.21
CA GLN A 44 -14.43 6.41 4.57
C GLN A 44 -13.13 6.30 5.38
N LEU A 45 -13.09 5.41 6.37
CA LEU A 45 -11.87 5.13 7.13
C LEU A 45 -10.73 4.63 6.23
N THR A 46 -11.05 3.80 5.23
CA THR A 46 -10.07 3.34 4.24
C THR A 46 -9.53 4.51 3.39
N LYS A 47 -10.37 5.49 3.03
CA LYS A 47 -9.94 6.73 2.34
C LYS A 47 -9.00 7.55 3.22
N GLU A 48 -9.29 7.67 4.51
CA GLU A 48 -8.41 8.35 5.47
C GLU A 48 -7.04 7.68 5.54
N TYR A 49 -6.97 6.34 5.55
CA TYR A 49 -5.69 5.63 5.48
C TYR A 49 -4.97 5.80 4.15
N ALA A 50 -5.68 5.87 3.02
CA ALA A 50 -5.08 6.20 1.72
C ALA A 50 -4.45 7.60 1.74
N LEU A 51 -5.12 8.57 2.34
CA LEU A 51 -4.59 9.92 2.54
C LEU A 51 -3.36 9.92 3.46
N ILE A 52 -3.38 9.17 4.56
CA ILE A 52 -2.23 9.01 5.47
C ILE A 52 -1.05 8.39 4.72
N ASN A 53 -1.27 7.36 3.90
CA ASN A 53 -0.22 6.76 3.07
C ASN A 53 0.43 7.79 2.13
N GLY A 54 -0.37 8.64 1.50
CA GLY A 54 0.13 9.76 0.69
C GLY A 54 0.99 10.74 1.50
N HIS A 55 0.53 11.14 2.70
CA HIS A 55 1.29 12.00 3.60
C HIS A 55 2.63 11.37 4.01
N ILE A 56 2.65 10.07 4.30
CA ILE A 56 3.87 9.34 4.65
C ILE A 56 4.87 9.36 3.49
N GLY A 57 4.41 9.12 2.26
CA GLY A 57 5.27 9.16 1.07
C GLY A 57 5.85 10.56 0.80
N ALA A 58 5.05 11.60 0.95
CA ALA A 58 5.52 12.97 0.79
C ALA A 58 6.47 13.42 1.93
N PHE A 59 6.21 12.99 3.17
CA PHE A 59 7.14 13.16 4.29
C PHE A 59 8.48 12.46 4.02
N ASP A 60 8.46 11.24 3.47
CA ASP A 60 9.67 10.48 3.12
C ASP A 60 10.52 11.18 2.05
N SER A 61 9.85 11.81 1.09
CA SER A 61 10.50 12.58 0.03
C SER A 61 11.26 13.77 0.62
N LYS A 62 10.58 14.56 1.47
CA LYS A 62 11.21 15.68 2.18
C LYS A 62 12.33 15.24 3.12
N LEU A 63 12.18 14.09 3.77
CA LEU A 63 13.19 13.54 4.67
C LEU A 63 14.44 13.08 3.89
N THR A 64 14.25 12.46 2.73
CA THR A 64 15.33 12.08 1.81
C THR A 64 16.07 13.31 1.28
N ASP A 65 15.35 14.37 0.91
CA ASP A 65 15.96 15.62 0.45
C ASP A 65 16.77 16.29 1.58
N LEU A 66 16.23 16.33 2.80
CA LEU A 66 16.95 16.84 3.96
C LEU A 66 18.23 16.05 4.23
N GLU A 67 18.18 14.72 4.13
CA GLU A 67 19.36 13.87 4.27
C GLU A 67 20.42 14.20 3.21
N ARG A 68 20.01 14.37 1.95
CA ARG A 68 20.91 14.76 0.86
C ARG A 68 21.56 16.12 1.13
N THR A 69 20.79 17.12 1.58
CA THR A 69 21.31 18.45 1.94
C THR A 69 22.34 18.37 3.06
N LEU A 70 22.06 17.57 4.11
CA LEU A 70 22.98 17.38 5.24
C LEU A 70 24.28 16.66 4.83
N GLN A 71 24.22 15.76 3.85
CA GLN A 71 25.40 15.08 3.31
C GLN A 71 26.25 15.97 2.40
N ALA A 72 25.63 16.95 1.73
CA ALA A 72 26.28 17.78 0.71
C ALA A 72 27.10 18.96 1.26
N GLY A 73 26.99 19.31 2.54
CA GLY A 73 27.74 20.44 3.11
C GLY A 73 27.04 21.08 4.31
N PRO A 74 27.30 22.39 4.59
CA PRO A 74 26.72 23.03 5.77
C PRO A 74 25.20 22.93 5.69
N GLY A 75 24.62 22.31 6.71
CA GLY A 75 23.19 22.04 6.81
C GLY A 75 22.32 23.29 6.69
N PRO A 76 20.99 23.12 6.62
CA PRO A 76 20.08 24.25 6.46
C PRO A 76 20.23 25.24 7.62
N GLN A 77 20.09 26.54 7.32
CA GLN A 77 20.17 27.61 8.33
C GLN A 77 19.10 27.49 9.42
N SER A 78 17.99 26.81 9.12
CA SER A 78 16.91 26.50 10.06
C SER A 78 16.21 25.21 9.63
N PHE A 79 15.67 24.47 10.61
CA PHE A 79 14.87 23.27 10.37
C PHE A 79 13.36 23.54 10.31
N ASN A 80 12.93 24.78 10.60
CA ASN A 80 11.51 25.13 10.66
C ASN A 80 10.85 24.95 9.29
N GLY A 81 9.74 24.21 9.27
CA GLY A 81 8.92 23.99 8.08
C GLY A 81 9.49 23.01 7.04
N LEU A 82 10.72 22.51 7.21
CA LEU A 82 11.35 21.62 6.22
C LEU A 82 10.57 20.32 6.01
N LEU A 83 9.89 19.84 7.05
CA LEU A 83 9.07 18.63 7.02
C LEU A 83 7.58 18.94 7.22
N ASP A 84 7.16 20.21 7.05
CA ASP A 84 5.75 20.58 7.21
C ASP A 84 4.91 19.95 6.11
N MET A 85 3.85 19.24 6.51
CA MET A 85 2.94 18.54 5.61
C MET A 85 1.57 19.22 5.53
N SER A 86 1.37 20.36 6.20
CA SER A 86 0.08 21.06 6.28
C SER A 86 -0.53 21.42 4.91
N ALA A 87 0.32 21.69 3.92
CA ALA A 87 -0.10 22.01 2.55
C ALA A 87 -0.28 20.78 1.65
N PHE A 88 0.04 19.57 2.13
CA PHE A 88 -0.15 18.36 1.34
C PHE A 88 -1.65 18.05 1.27
N HIS A 89 -2.14 17.93 0.04
CA HIS A 89 -3.52 17.60 -0.23
C HIS A 89 -3.57 16.61 -1.38
N VAL A 90 -4.44 15.62 -1.26
CA VAL A 90 -4.77 14.67 -2.32
C VAL A 90 -6.23 14.86 -2.63
N ALA A 91 -6.55 15.07 -3.90
CA ALA A 91 -7.92 15.24 -4.33
C ALA A 91 -8.74 13.95 -4.12
N ASP A 92 -10.03 14.12 -3.82
CA ASP A 92 -10.93 13.01 -3.45
C ASP A 92 -11.11 11.98 -4.57
N ASP A 93 -11.00 12.41 -5.83
CA ASP A 93 -11.06 11.55 -7.01
C ASP A 93 -9.85 10.60 -7.07
N VAL A 94 -8.66 11.12 -6.77
CA VAL A 94 -7.42 10.33 -6.67
C VAL A 94 -7.51 9.35 -5.51
N LEU A 95 -8.01 9.79 -4.35
CA LEU A 95 -8.19 8.91 -3.19
C LEU A 95 -9.18 7.77 -3.47
N SER A 96 -10.26 8.05 -4.19
CA SER A 96 -11.29 7.05 -4.51
C SER A 96 -10.79 5.95 -5.46
N LYS A 97 -9.76 6.27 -6.27
CA LYS A 97 -9.07 5.34 -7.17
C LYS A 97 -7.87 4.64 -6.52
N HIS A 98 -7.53 4.97 -5.28
CA HIS A 98 -6.39 4.37 -4.57
C HIS A 98 -6.60 2.86 -4.37
N GLU A 99 -5.49 2.12 -4.42
CA GLU A 99 -5.45 0.66 -4.32
C GLU A 99 -6.15 0.13 -3.06
N TYR A 100 -6.02 0.82 -1.93
CA TYR A 100 -6.71 0.48 -0.69
C TYR A 100 -8.24 0.47 -0.83
N ILE A 101 -8.81 1.41 -1.59
CA ILE A 101 -10.26 1.46 -1.82
C ILE A 101 -10.67 0.36 -2.80
N LYS A 102 -9.86 0.05 -3.81
CA LYS A 102 -10.09 -1.09 -4.71
C LYS A 102 -10.20 -2.40 -3.93
N GLN A 103 -9.21 -2.66 -3.08
CA GLN A 103 -9.18 -3.86 -2.25
C GLN A 103 -10.33 -3.91 -1.24
N PHE A 104 -10.73 -2.76 -0.70
CA PHE A 104 -11.90 -2.67 0.18
C PHE A 104 -13.19 -3.01 -0.57
N ASP A 105 -13.42 -2.40 -1.73
CA ASP A 105 -14.62 -2.64 -2.54
C ASP A 105 -14.70 -4.09 -3.01
N ALA A 106 -13.58 -4.68 -3.46
CA ALA A 106 -13.49 -6.09 -3.80
C ALA A 106 -13.83 -6.99 -2.60
N ALA A 107 -13.29 -6.71 -1.40
CA ALA A 107 -13.62 -7.47 -0.19
C ALA A 107 -15.09 -7.32 0.22
N ALA A 108 -15.68 -6.14 0.01
CA ALA A 108 -17.10 -5.89 0.22
C ALA A 108 -17.98 -6.46 -0.91
N GLY A 109 -17.42 -6.98 -2.01
CA GLY A 109 -18.17 -7.35 -3.21
C GLY A 109 -19.00 -6.20 -3.77
N ILE A 110 -18.40 -5.01 -3.84
CA ILE A 110 -18.94 -3.81 -4.47
C ILE A 110 -18.33 -3.74 -5.86
N GLU A 111 -19.16 -3.89 -6.89
CA GLU A 111 -18.73 -3.76 -8.29
C GLU A 111 -18.33 -2.30 -8.58
N ARG A 112 -17.22 -2.13 -9.29
CA ARG A 112 -16.72 -0.82 -9.72
C ARG A 112 -16.99 -0.66 -11.21
N GLU A 113 -17.56 0.47 -11.59
CA GLU A 113 -17.81 0.83 -13.01
C GLU A 113 -16.51 0.90 -13.84
N ASP A 114 -15.36 1.02 -13.19
CA ASP A 114 -14.04 1.08 -13.84
C ASP A 114 -13.40 -0.32 -14.11
N GLU A 115 -14.05 -1.43 -13.74
CA GLU A 115 -13.50 -2.80 -13.89
C GLU A 115 -13.83 -3.49 -15.23
N ASP A 116 -14.54 -2.83 -16.15
CA ASP A 116 -14.86 -3.37 -17.48
C ASP A 116 -13.66 -3.43 -18.44
N ASP A 117 -12.51 -2.87 -18.09
CA ASP A 117 -11.29 -2.87 -18.92
C ASP A 117 -10.17 -3.71 -18.26
N GLU A 118 -10.31 -5.02 -18.34
CA GLU A 118 -9.28 -6.00 -18.70
C GLU A 118 -9.70 -7.36 -18.15
N ASP A 119 -10.56 -8.06 -18.90
CA ASP A 119 -10.51 -9.52 -18.94
C ASP A 119 -9.11 -9.91 -19.39
N VAL A 120 -8.15 -9.95 -18.46
CA VAL A 120 -6.88 -10.63 -18.67
C VAL A 120 -7.26 -12.08 -18.83
N MET A 121 -7.45 -12.48 -20.08
CA MET A 121 -7.57 -13.85 -20.52
C MET A 121 -6.28 -14.55 -20.11
N VAL A 122 -6.24 -15.04 -18.87
CA VAL A 122 -5.22 -15.97 -18.43
C VAL A 122 -5.46 -17.22 -19.26
N GLN A 123 -4.76 -17.33 -20.39
CA GLN A 123 -4.60 -18.60 -21.04
C GLN A 123 -3.95 -19.51 -20.01
N GLU A 124 -4.75 -20.42 -19.43
CA GLU A 124 -4.28 -21.56 -18.68
C GLU A 124 -3.36 -22.36 -19.60
N SER A 125 -2.11 -21.96 -19.67
CA SER A 125 -1.05 -22.83 -20.09
C SER A 125 -0.97 -23.86 -18.98
N ASN A 126 -1.57 -25.02 -19.24
CA ASN A 126 -1.41 -26.26 -18.48
C ASN A 126 0.07 -26.69 -18.52
N SER A 127 0.97 -25.86 -18.00
CA SER A 127 2.32 -26.23 -17.62
C SER A 127 2.19 -26.89 -16.25
N VAL A 128 1.77 -28.15 -16.27
CA VAL A 128 1.97 -29.04 -15.13
C VAL A 128 3.47 -29.02 -14.87
N ARG A 129 3.90 -28.19 -13.90
CA ARG A 129 5.29 -28.14 -13.45
C ARG A 129 5.65 -29.54 -12.98
N SER A 130 6.35 -30.28 -13.83
CA SER A 130 6.79 -31.62 -13.50
C SER A 130 7.69 -31.55 -12.28
N MET A 131 7.25 -32.19 -11.19
CA MET A 131 8.05 -32.35 -9.97
C MET A 131 9.17 -33.37 -10.14
N SER A 132 9.31 -33.97 -11.34
CA SER A 132 10.41 -34.86 -11.67
C SER A 132 11.59 -34.11 -12.29
N CYS A 133 12.79 -34.47 -11.85
CA CYS A 133 14.03 -33.98 -12.45
C CYS A 133 14.11 -34.49 -13.89
N PRO A 134 14.32 -33.64 -14.90
CA PRO A 134 14.37 -34.07 -16.30
C PRO A 134 15.55 -34.99 -16.62
N ILE A 135 16.56 -35.03 -15.75
CA ILE A 135 17.77 -35.86 -15.92
C ILE A 135 17.59 -37.25 -15.31
N THR A 136 17.03 -37.33 -14.10
CA THR A 136 16.91 -38.61 -13.38
C THR A 136 15.51 -39.20 -13.45
N GLN A 137 14.52 -38.43 -13.93
CA GLN A 137 13.10 -38.77 -13.93
C GLN A 137 12.52 -39.09 -12.53
N MET A 138 13.25 -38.77 -11.46
CA MET A 138 12.83 -38.95 -10.07
C MET A 138 12.28 -37.64 -9.50
N LEU A 139 11.46 -37.72 -8.43
CA LEU A 139 10.91 -36.56 -7.74
C LEU A 139 12.04 -35.66 -7.19
N MET A 140 12.01 -34.36 -7.48
CA MET A 140 13.03 -33.39 -7.05
C MET A 140 12.92 -33.12 -5.55
N THR A 141 13.98 -33.43 -4.81
CA THR A 141 14.11 -33.13 -3.37
C THR A 141 14.91 -31.84 -3.09
N GLU A 142 15.82 -31.45 -3.98
CA GLU A 142 16.65 -30.24 -3.85
C GLU A 142 16.82 -29.51 -5.21
N PRO A 143 15.88 -28.64 -5.60
CA PRO A 143 15.99 -27.90 -6.85
C PRO A 143 17.01 -26.75 -6.72
N MET A 144 18.08 -26.82 -7.50
CA MET A 144 19.05 -25.72 -7.62
C MET A 144 18.41 -24.55 -8.37
N ARG A 145 18.22 -23.42 -7.68
CA ARG A 145 17.81 -22.16 -8.32
C ARG A 145 19.04 -21.50 -8.93
N LYS A 146 18.93 -21.02 -10.18
CA LYS A 146 19.87 -20.02 -10.71
C LYS A 146 19.45 -18.63 -10.26
#